data_AF-A0A9E3L1R2-F1
#
_entry.id   AF-A0A9E3L1R2-F1
#
_cell.length_a   1.000
_cell.length_b   1.000
_cell.length_c   1.000
_cell.angle_alpha   90.00
_cell.angle_beta   90.00
_cell.angle_gamma   90.00
#
_symmetry.space_group_name_H-M   'P 1'
#
loop_
_entity.id
_entity.type
_entity.pdbx_description
1 polymer ?
#
loop_
_entity_poly.entity_id
_entity_poly.type
_entity_poly.pdbx_seq_one_letter_code
_entity_poly.pdbx_strand_id
1 'polypeptide(L)'
;MKALHTLLVICCFATASAQEINLITTTTEKPLFVINGKHTTYDDLSHIKPNDIESIHVLKNEKAIDQFGEAGKNGVVVITLKHSAKLEPNEELENEATSITLRELSTGVKPLFVFDGKIIQYEDIEKLDKRNIEAIEVLKGEKATDQYGDKGKNGVVVIKSKKAPMKIRQSDKE
;
A
#
# COMPACT_ATOMS: atom_id res chain seq x y z
N MET A 1 63.20 -44.47 -14.12
CA MET A 1 62.40 -43.53 -14.94
C MET A 1 63.03 -42.16 -14.76
N LYS A 2 64.06 -41.85 -15.55
CA LYS A 2 64.04 -40.81 -16.58
C LYS A 2 63.56 -39.45 -16.05
N ALA A 3 64.52 -38.73 -15.50
CA ALA A 3 64.57 -37.29 -15.50
C ALA A 3 64.63 -36.74 -16.94
N LEU A 4 64.66 -35.41 -17.02
CA LEU A 4 65.00 -34.59 -18.17
C LEU A 4 63.78 -34.33 -19.06
N HIS A 5 63.19 -33.15 -18.84
CA HIS A 5 63.45 -31.99 -19.69
C HIS A 5 62.89 -32.24 -21.08
N THR A 6 61.83 -31.51 -21.41
CA THR A 6 61.79 -30.60 -22.56
C THR A 6 60.32 -30.34 -22.85
N LEU A 7 59.73 -29.41 -22.10
CA LEU A 7 58.93 -28.30 -22.62
C LEU A 7 58.51 -27.49 -21.38
N LEU A 8 59.30 -26.50 -20.96
CA LEU A 8 59.24 -25.16 -21.53
C LEU A 8 57.81 -24.63 -21.32
N VAL A 9 57.53 -23.92 -20.23
CA VAL A 9 57.83 -22.47 -20.15
C VAL A 9 57.41 -21.77 -21.46
N ILE A 10 56.21 -22.04 -21.94
CA ILE A 10 55.40 -21.22 -22.83
C ILE A 10 53.97 -21.62 -22.46
N CYS A 11 53.14 -20.83 -21.82
CA CYS A 11 52.97 -19.41 -21.96
C CYS A 11 52.43 -18.91 -20.64
N CYS A 12 53.04 -17.82 -20.19
CA CYS A 12 52.31 -16.64 -19.77
C CYS A 12 51.16 -16.87 -18.78
N PHE A 13 51.30 -16.36 -17.55
CA PHE A 13 50.91 -14.96 -17.37
C PHE A 13 49.57 -14.64 -18.05
N ALA A 14 48.55 -15.38 -17.67
CA ALA A 14 47.20 -14.87 -17.56
C ALA A 14 46.67 -15.55 -16.29
N THR A 15 46.87 -15.02 -15.08
CA THR A 15 46.26 -13.76 -14.64
C THR A 15 45.05 -13.38 -15.52
N ALA A 16 44.08 -14.27 -15.63
CA ALA A 16 42.70 -13.82 -15.60
C ALA A 16 42.31 -13.86 -14.12
N SER A 17 42.70 -12.90 -13.29
CA SER A 17 41.90 -11.67 -13.15
C SER A 17 40.74 -11.64 -14.15
N ALA A 18 39.73 -12.47 -13.89
CA ALA A 18 38.38 -12.13 -14.29
C ALA A 18 37.85 -11.13 -13.25
N GLN A 19 38.54 -10.01 -13.06
CA GLN A 19 37.85 -8.79 -12.69
C GLN A 19 37.12 -8.32 -13.93
N GLU A 20 35.82 -8.17 -13.75
CA GLU A 20 34.92 -7.38 -14.56
C GLU A 20 34.63 -7.99 -15.94
N ILE A 21 33.83 -9.07 -15.92
CA ILE A 21 32.65 -8.99 -16.78
C ILE A 21 31.84 -7.83 -16.21
N ASN A 22 32.09 -6.66 -16.78
CA ASN A 22 31.19 -5.54 -16.80
C ASN A 22 29.85 -6.09 -17.27
N LEU A 23 29.02 -6.49 -16.31
CA LEU A 23 27.60 -6.64 -16.53
C LEU A 23 27.09 -5.21 -16.69
N ILE A 24 27.38 -4.63 -17.86
CA ILE A 24 26.60 -3.52 -18.39
C ILE A 24 25.28 -4.17 -18.79
N THR A 25 24.48 -4.53 -17.79
CA THR A 25 23.04 -4.45 -17.93
C THR A 25 22.79 -2.99 -18.25
N THR A 26 22.82 -2.68 -19.55
CA THR A 26 22.05 -1.58 -20.13
C THR A 26 20.58 -1.97 -20.05
N THR A 27 20.15 -2.40 -18.88
CA THR A 27 18.76 -2.33 -18.54
C THR A 27 18.52 -0.84 -18.40
N THR A 28 17.61 -0.36 -19.23
CA THR A 28 17.05 0.99 -19.22
C THR A 28 16.24 1.14 -17.93
N GLU A 29 16.89 0.93 -16.79
CA GLU A 29 16.23 0.88 -15.50
C GLU A 29 16.05 2.29 -15.04
N LYS A 30 14.80 2.70 -15.16
CA LYS A 30 14.34 3.99 -14.72
C LYS A 30 14.63 4.10 -13.22
N PRO A 31 15.13 5.25 -12.75
CA PRO A 31 15.30 5.47 -11.32
C PRO A 31 13.93 5.38 -10.64
N LEU A 32 13.92 4.93 -9.38
CA LEU A 32 12.72 4.94 -8.56
C LEU A 32 12.39 6.38 -8.18
N PHE A 33 11.14 6.80 -8.35
CA PHE A 33 10.68 8.11 -7.91
C PHE A 33 9.89 7.97 -6.62
N VAL A 34 10.16 8.85 -5.68
CA VAL A 34 9.51 8.86 -4.36
C VAL A 34 9.01 10.26 -4.11
N ILE A 35 7.70 10.44 -3.92
CA ILE A 35 7.12 11.74 -3.59
C ILE A 35 6.63 11.69 -2.14
N ASN A 36 7.10 12.61 -1.30
CA ASN A 36 6.71 12.68 0.12
C ASN A 36 6.83 11.33 0.86
N GLY A 37 7.88 10.56 0.56
CA GLY A 37 8.12 9.25 1.18
C GLY A 37 7.36 8.07 0.56
N LYS A 38 6.54 8.28 -0.48
CA LYS A 38 5.78 7.22 -1.16
C LYS A 38 6.35 6.90 -2.55
N HIS A 39 6.46 5.61 -2.87
CA HIS A 39 6.87 5.16 -4.20
C HIS A 39 5.83 5.59 -5.25
N THR A 40 6.29 6.23 -6.31
CA THR A 40 5.46 6.71 -7.41
C THR A 40 6.01 6.20 -8.74
N THR A 41 5.16 6.22 -9.76
CA THR A 41 5.58 5.96 -11.13
C THR A 41 5.91 7.25 -11.87
N TYR A 42 6.62 7.15 -13.00
CA TYR A 42 7.00 8.32 -13.80
C TYR A 42 5.78 9.11 -14.30
N ASP A 43 4.66 8.45 -14.57
CA ASP A 43 3.43 9.08 -15.07
C ASP A 43 2.83 10.08 -14.06
N ASP A 44 2.98 9.79 -12.76
CA ASP A 44 2.47 10.64 -11.68
C ASP A 44 3.23 11.98 -11.58
N LEU A 45 4.49 12.02 -12.03
CA LEU A 45 5.32 13.23 -12.02
C LEU A 45 4.80 14.31 -12.97
N SER A 46 4.14 13.91 -14.06
CA SER A 46 3.63 14.84 -15.07
C SER A 46 2.54 15.77 -14.53
N HIS A 47 1.89 15.39 -13.43
CA HIS A 47 0.82 16.14 -12.79
C HIS A 47 1.33 17.11 -11.70
N ILE A 48 2.63 17.08 -11.40
CA ILE A 48 3.24 17.95 -10.38
C ILE A 48 3.62 19.29 -11.00
N LYS A 49 3.15 20.38 -10.40
CA LYS A 49 3.54 21.72 -10.81
C LYS A 49 4.91 22.06 -10.23
N PRO A 50 5.83 22.69 -11.00
CA PRO A 50 7.14 23.08 -10.49
C PRO A 50 7.10 23.99 -9.26
N ASN A 51 6.05 24.80 -9.12
CA ASN A 51 5.88 25.70 -7.98
C ASN A 51 5.65 24.95 -6.65
N ASP A 52 5.11 23.74 -6.73
CA ASP A 52 4.72 22.94 -5.57
C ASP A 52 5.86 22.06 -5.07
N ILE A 53 7.01 22.01 -5.76
CA ILE A 53 8.19 21.25 -5.33
C ILE A 53 8.95 22.04 -4.25
N GLU A 54 9.19 21.37 -3.12
CA GLU A 54 10.02 21.87 -2.03
C GLU A 54 11.49 21.57 -2.27
N SER A 55 11.81 20.29 -2.48
CA SER A 55 13.16 19.84 -2.71
C SER A 55 13.20 18.56 -3.53
N ILE A 56 14.32 18.35 -4.22
CA ILE A 56 14.60 17.12 -4.97
C ILE A 56 15.94 16.59 -4.48
N HIS A 57 15.92 15.37 -3.94
CA HIS A 57 17.09 14.65 -3.47
C HIS A 57 17.31 13.43 -4.36
N VAL A 58 18.53 13.31 -4.91
CA VAL A 58 18.91 12.15 -5.71
C VAL A 58 19.83 11.27 -4.90
N LEU A 59 19.35 10.10 -4.51
CA LEU A 59 20.12 9.06 -3.83
C LEU A 59 20.65 8.07 -4.85
N LYS A 60 21.92 7.68 -4.69
CA LYS A 60 22.61 6.74 -5.59
C LYS A 60 23.32 5.67 -4.77
N ASN A 61 23.55 4.52 -5.39
CA ASN A 61 24.34 3.40 -4.85
C ASN A 61 23.78 2.92 -3.50
N GLU A 62 24.66 2.68 -2.53
CA GLU A 62 24.35 2.14 -1.20
C GLU A 62 23.27 2.94 -0.47
N LYS A 63 23.35 4.28 -0.45
CA LYS A 63 22.36 5.13 0.24
C LYS A 63 20.93 4.98 -0.27
N ALA A 64 20.77 4.65 -1.56
CA ALA A 64 19.47 4.40 -2.14
C ALA A 64 18.95 3.01 -1.76
N ILE A 65 19.84 2.02 -1.72
CA ILE A 65 19.54 0.64 -1.33
C ILE A 65 19.20 0.55 0.16
N ASP A 66 19.90 1.31 1.01
CA ASP A 66 19.66 1.35 2.45
C ASP A 66 18.26 1.86 2.80
N GLN A 67 17.74 2.85 2.05
CA GLN A 67 16.43 3.44 2.31
C GLN A 67 15.28 2.77 1.55
N PHE A 68 15.53 2.29 0.32
CA PHE A 68 14.48 1.82 -0.60
C PHE A 68 14.69 0.38 -1.09
N GLY A 69 15.67 -0.34 -0.55
CA GLY A 69 15.95 -1.73 -0.84
C GLY A 69 16.42 -1.97 -2.28
N GLU A 70 16.12 -3.15 -2.83
CA GLU A 70 16.57 -3.52 -4.17
C GLU A 70 16.04 -2.59 -5.28
N ALA A 71 14.89 -1.95 -5.05
CA ALA A 71 14.33 -0.97 -5.99
C ALA A 71 15.21 0.28 -6.14
N GLY A 72 16.06 0.58 -5.14
CA GLY A 72 17.01 1.68 -5.15
C GLY A 72 18.34 1.38 -5.86
N LYS A 73 18.56 0.14 -6.36
CA LYS A 73 19.80 -0.23 -7.08
C LYS A 73 20.08 0.68 -8.28
N ASN A 74 19.03 1.17 -8.92
CA ASN A 74 19.10 2.07 -10.08
C ASN A 74 19.05 3.56 -9.71
N GLY A 75 19.16 3.88 -8.42
CA GLY A 75 19.04 5.23 -7.88
C GLY A 75 17.59 5.63 -7.59
N VAL A 76 17.43 6.54 -6.63
CA VAL A 76 16.14 7.01 -6.15
C VAL A 76 16.11 8.54 -6.24
N VAL A 77 15.06 9.08 -6.85
CA VAL A 77 14.79 10.51 -6.86
C VAL A 77 13.65 10.76 -5.88
N VAL A 78 14.00 11.31 -4.72
CA VAL A 78 13.06 11.71 -3.68
C VAL A 78 12.66 13.17 -3.93
N ILE A 79 11.38 13.41 -4.10
CA ILE A 79 10.78 14.72 -4.35
C ILE A 79 9.89 15.04 -3.15
N THR A 80 10.15 16.16 -2.49
CA THR A 80 9.31 16.67 -1.41
C THR A 80 8.51 17.85 -1.95
N LEU A 81 7.24 17.98 -1.60
CA LEU A 81 6.35 19.05 -2.07
C LEU A 81 6.07 20.09 -0.95
N LYS A 82 6.07 21.39 -1.29
CA LYS A 82 5.90 22.53 -0.34
C LYS A 82 4.51 22.59 0.28
N HIS A 83 3.51 22.30 -0.54
CA HIS A 83 2.18 22.00 -0.05
C HIS A 83 2.11 20.49 -0.06
N SER A 84 1.92 19.90 1.11
CA SER A 84 1.36 18.57 1.27
C SER A 84 -0.04 18.57 0.66
N ALA A 85 -0.13 18.65 -0.68
CA ALA A 85 -1.26 18.13 -1.43
C ALA A 85 -1.27 16.64 -1.07
N LYS A 86 -2.06 16.37 -0.04
CA LYS A 86 -2.22 15.15 0.71
C LYS A 86 -2.59 14.02 -0.27
N LEU A 87 -1.58 13.46 -0.93
CA LEU A 87 -1.67 12.19 -1.64
C LEU A 87 -1.54 11.09 -0.58
N GLU A 88 -2.54 10.98 0.28
CA GLU A 88 -2.64 9.83 1.18
C GLU A 88 -3.33 8.72 0.38
N PRO A 89 -2.65 7.65 -0.03
CA PRO A 89 -3.30 6.36 0.08
C PRO A 89 -3.46 6.07 1.58
N ASN A 90 -4.54 5.36 1.94
CA ASN A 90 -4.66 4.59 3.17
C ASN A 90 -3.29 4.08 3.68
N GLU A 91 -2.93 4.36 4.93
CA GLU A 91 -3.29 3.46 6.03
C GLU A 91 -3.38 4.20 7.36
N GLU A 92 -4.41 3.77 8.11
CA GLU A 92 -4.57 3.81 9.56
C GLU A 92 -4.73 5.18 10.26
N LEU A 93 -6.01 5.41 10.65
CA LEU A 93 -6.49 6.15 11.83
C LEU A 93 -6.06 7.63 11.89
N GLU A 94 -6.95 8.61 11.78
CA GLU A 94 -7.98 8.91 12.78
C GLU A 94 -9.00 9.90 12.20
N ASN A 95 -10.28 9.63 12.46
CA ASN A 95 -11.36 10.58 12.71
C ASN A 95 -11.33 11.94 11.97
N GLU A 96 -12.08 12.08 10.87
CA GLU A 96 -13.16 13.10 10.81
C GLU A 96 -14.02 12.95 9.55
N ALA A 97 -15.32 13.19 9.74
CA ALA A 97 -16.38 13.00 8.79
C ALA A 97 -16.08 13.63 7.41
N THR A 98 -15.80 12.81 6.40
CA THR A 98 -15.81 13.26 5.01
C THR A 98 -16.52 12.24 4.14
N SER A 99 -17.61 12.69 3.54
CA SER A 99 -18.45 11.99 2.57
C SER A 99 -17.62 11.31 1.48
N ILE A 100 -17.55 9.98 1.54
CA ILE A 100 -16.91 9.14 0.53
C ILE A 100 -17.84 9.11 -0.68
N THR A 101 -17.50 9.85 -1.74
CA THR A 101 -18.07 9.64 -3.07
C THR A 101 -17.61 8.29 -3.60
N LEU A 102 -18.54 7.35 -3.74
CA LEU A 102 -18.35 6.03 -4.36
C LEU A 102 -18.07 6.15 -5.88
N ARG A 103 -16.93 6.72 -6.24
CA ARG A 103 -16.37 6.56 -7.59
C ARG A 103 -15.19 5.60 -7.43
N GLU A 104 -15.24 4.48 -8.15
CA GLU A 104 -14.16 3.51 -8.30
C GLU A 104 -14.12 2.33 -7.30
N LEU A 105 -15.26 1.64 -7.15
CA LEU A 105 -15.24 0.18 -6.99
C LEU A 105 -15.12 -0.45 -8.39
N SER A 106 -13.90 -0.63 -8.86
CA SER A 106 -13.53 -1.11 -10.20
C SER A 106 -13.89 -2.58 -10.50
N THR A 107 -14.77 -3.22 -9.71
CA THR A 107 -15.19 -4.61 -9.95
C THR A 107 -16.71 -4.83 -9.93
N GLY A 108 -17.54 -3.81 -9.67
CA GLY A 108 -19.00 -3.99 -9.56
C GLY A 108 -19.43 -4.87 -8.38
N VAL A 109 -18.47 -5.27 -7.54
CA VAL A 109 -18.67 -6.15 -6.40
C VAL A 109 -19.20 -5.32 -5.23
N LYS A 110 -20.53 -5.35 -5.03
CA LYS A 110 -21.17 -4.61 -3.92
C LYS A 110 -20.94 -5.34 -2.58
N PRO A 111 -20.50 -4.64 -1.52
CA PRO A 111 -20.41 -5.21 -0.19
C PRO A 111 -21.81 -5.45 0.40
N LEU A 112 -21.89 -6.35 1.37
CA LEU A 112 -23.12 -6.65 2.11
C LEU A 112 -23.32 -5.62 3.24
N PHE A 113 -24.51 -5.07 3.38
CA PHE A 113 -24.82 -4.15 4.49
C PHE A 113 -25.68 -4.84 5.54
N VAL A 114 -25.33 -4.61 6.81
CA VAL A 114 -26.00 -5.20 7.96
C VAL A 114 -26.31 -4.08 8.94
N PHE A 115 -27.56 -3.91 9.33
CA PHE A 115 -27.98 -2.94 10.33
C PHE A 115 -28.58 -3.67 11.54
N ASP A 116 -27.99 -3.46 12.73
CA ASP A 116 -28.40 -4.12 13.98
C ASP A 116 -28.56 -5.66 13.85
N GLY A 117 -27.62 -6.29 13.13
CA GLY A 117 -27.62 -7.74 12.88
C GLY A 117 -28.58 -8.22 11.77
N LYS A 118 -29.29 -7.31 11.08
CA LYS A 118 -30.15 -7.63 9.94
C LYS A 118 -29.51 -7.19 8.64
N ILE A 119 -29.46 -8.09 7.65
CA ILE A 119 -29.01 -7.74 6.30
C ILE A 119 -30.03 -6.78 5.68
N ILE A 120 -29.55 -5.63 5.20
CA ILE A 120 -30.37 -4.59 4.55
C ILE A 120 -29.88 -4.33 3.12
N GLN A 121 -30.78 -3.81 2.29
CA GLN A 121 -30.45 -3.37 0.93
C GLN A 121 -29.93 -1.93 0.95
N TYR A 122 -29.26 -1.53 -0.13
CA TYR A 122 -28.67 -0.20 -0.25
C TYR A 122 -29.72 0.92 -0.11
N GLU A 123 -30.92 0.70 -0.65
CA GLU A 123 -32.03 1.66 -0.62
C GLU A 123 -32.56 1.93 0.79
N ASP A 124 -32.36 0.99 1.72
CA ASP A 124 -32.78 1.14 3.11
C ASP A 124 -31.72 1.86 3.97
N ILE A 125 -30.46 1.88 3.52
CA ILE A 125 -29.39 2.63 4.18
C ILE A 125 -29.67 4.13 4.09
N GLU A 126 -30.16 4.61 2.94
CA GLU A 126 -30.48 6.02 2.73
C GLU A 126 -31.59 6.52 3.67
N LYS A 127 -32.45 5.61 4.14
CA LYS A 127 -33.54 5.90 5.07
C LYS A 127 -33.08 5.89 6.54
N LEU A 128 -31.85 5.49 6.83
CA LEU A 128 -31.32 5.45 8.20
C LEU A 128 -31.01 6.86 8.71
N ASP A 129 -31.42 7.15 9.95
CA ASP A 129 -31.05 8.40 10.61
C ASP A 129 -29.60 8.32 11.10
N LYS A 130 -28.74 9.11 10.46
CA LYS A 130 -27.30 9.22 10.78
C LYS A 130 -27.05 9.62 12.24
N ARG A 131 -27.97 10.34 12.88
CA ARG A 131 -27.83 10.76 14.28
C ARG A 131 -27.89 9.59 15.25
N ASN A 132 -28.54 8.50 14.84
CA ASN A 132 -28.78 7.31 15.65
C ASN A 132 -27.78 6.18 15.37
N ILE A 133 -26.69 6.41 14.62
CA ILE A 133 -25.66 5.40 14.40
C ILE A 133 -24.63 5.44 15.52
N GLU A 134 -24.40 4.31 16.18
CA GLU A 134 -23.40 4.15 17.25
C GLU A 134 -22.03 3.87 16.66
N ALA A 135 -21.95 2.85 15.80
CA ALA A 135 -20.71 2.38 15.24
C ALA A 135 -20.93 1.80 13.85
N ILE A 136 -19.94 1.95 12.97
CA ILE A 136 -19.87 1.27 11.69
C ILE A 136 -18.59 0.44 11.71
N GLU A 137 -18.74 -0.85 11.46
CA GLU A 137 -17.68 -1.83 11.48
C GLU A 137 -17.59 -2.46 10.08
N VAL A 138 -16.38 -2.49 9.51
CA VAL A 138 -16.14 -3.07 8.19
C VAL A 138 -15.39 -4.38 8.36
N LEU A 139 -16.07 -5.48 8.09
CA LEU A 139 -15.51 -6.82 8.09
C LEU A 139 -14.99 -7.16 6.69
N LYS A 140 -13.76 -7.66 6.62
CA LYS A 140 -13.08 -8.05 5.39
C LYS A 140 -12.52 -9.46 5.51
N GLY A 141 -12.38 -10.14 4.36
CA GLY A 141 -11.77 -11.47 4.28
C GLY A 141 -12.50 -12.50 5.14
N GLU A 142 -11.72 -13.34 5.83
CA GLU A 142 -12.23 -14.46 6.64
C GLU A 142 -13.24 -14.00 7.71
N LYS A 143 -12.99 -12.87 8.39
CA LYS A 143 -13.91 -12.32 9.40
C LYS A 143 -15.32 -12.03 8.88
N ALA A 144 -15.44 -11.68 7.59
CA ALA A 144 -16.71 -11.43 6.94
C ALA A 144 -17.40 -12.73 6.55
N THR A 145 -16.65 -13.70 6.01
CA THR A 145 -17.18 -15.00 5.61
C THR A 145 -17.53 -15.89 6.81
N ASP A 146 -16.86 -15.73 7.95
CA ASP A 146 -17.15 -16.49 9.17
C ASP A 146 -18.51 -16.10 9.77
N GLN A 147 -18.86 -14.82 9.74
CA GLN A 147 -20.13 -14.33 10.29
C GLN A 147 -21.29 -14.36 9.29
N TYR A 148 -21.02 -14.09 8.02
CA TYR A 148 -22.06 -13.88 7.00
C TYR A 148 -21.96 -14.85 5.80
N GLY A 149 -21.06 -15.84 5.86
CA GLY A 149 -20.90 -16.87 4.83
C GLY A 149 -20.47 -16.31 3.49
N ASP A 150 -20.90 -16.97 2.41
CA ASP A 150 -20.58 -16.58 1.03
C ASP A 150 -21.00 -15.15 0.69
N LYS A 151 -22.02 -14.61 1.35
CA LYS A 151 -22.50 -13.23 1.15
C LYS A 151 -21.47 -12.19 1.63
N GLY A 152 -20.59 -12.58 2.54
CA GLY A 152 -19.52 -11.73 3.06
C GLY A 152 -18.21 -11.77 2.25
N LYS A 153 -18.12 -12.56 1.18
CA LYS A 153 -16.92 -12.64 0.31
C LYS A 153 -16.51 -11.29 -0.25
N ASN A 154 -17.49 -10.40 -0.43
CA ASN A 154 -17.33 -9.06 -0.98
C ASN A 154 -17.10 -7.99 0.11
N GLY A 155 -16.91 -8.42 1.36
CA GLY A 155 -16.87 -7.55 2.54
C GLY A 155 -18.28 -7.26 3.09
N VAL A 156 -18.33 -7.01 4.40
CA VAL A 156 -19.58 -6.72 5.12
C VAL A 156 -19.41 -5.40 5.88
N VAL A 157 -20.35 -4.49 5.70
CA VAL A 157 -20.45 -3.25 6.48
C VAL A 157 -21.54 -3.43 7.51
N VAL A 158 -21.15 -3.56 8.78
CA VAL A 158 -22.03 -3.70 9.92
C VAL A 158 -22.25 -2.33 10.55
N ILE A 159 -23.49 -1.89 10.58
CA ILE A 159 -23.95 -0.63 11.13
C ILE A 159 -24.72 -0.95 12.42
N LYS A 160 -24.28 -0.41 13.54
CA LYS A 160 -24.90 -0.54 14.86
C LYS A 160 -25.57 0.78 15.20
N SER A 161 -26.82 0.76 15.62
CA SER A 161 -27.52 1.95 16.09
C SER A 161 -27.22 2.23 17.56
N LYS A 162 -27.30 3.50 17.97
CA LYS A 162 -27.19 3.99 19.37
C LYS A 162 -28.32 3.52 20.26
N LYS A 163 -28.97 2.39 19.91
CA LYS A 163 -30.03 1.81 20.71
C LYS A 163 -29.46 1.65 22.10
N ALA A 164 -29.83 2.59 22.97
CA ALA A 164 -29.27 2.69 24.29
C ALA A 164 -29.38 1.29 24.89
N PRO A 165 -28.32 0.76 25.53
CA PRO A 165 -28.43 -0.53 26.17
C PRO A 165 -29.63 -0.41 27.10
N MET A 166 -30.69 -1.15 26.77
CA MET A 166 -31.89 -1.18 27.58
C MET A 166 -31.44 -1.75 28.91
N LYS A 167 -31.15 -0.86 29.86
CA LYS A 167 -30.74 -1.21 31.20
C LYS A 167 -31.97 -1.86 31.79
N ILE A 168 -31.98 -3.20 31.80
CA ILE A 168 -33.01 -3.96 32.48
C ILE A 168 -32.90 -3.52 33.93
N ARG A 169 -33.82 -2.66 34.38
CA ARG A 169 -34.06 -2.44 35.79
C ARG A 169 -34.53 -3.79 36.30
N GLN A 170 -33.63 -4.55 36.92
CA GLN A 170 -34.07 -5.61 37.81
C GLN A 170 -34.84 -4.89 38.90
N SER A 171 -36.16 -4.97 38.76
CA SER A 171 -37.12 -4.56 39.76
C SER A 171 -36.71 -5.18 41.08
N ASP A 172 -36.53 -4.31 42.06
CA ASP A 172 -36.44 -4.62 43.47
C ASP A 172 -37.36 -5.80 43.79
N LYS A 173 -36.81 -6.86 44.37
CA LYS A 173 -37.60 -7.89 45.02
C LYS A 173 -37.07 -8.05 46.44
N GLU A 174 -37.74 -7.28 47.31
CA GLU A 174 -38.12 -7.52 48.70
C GLU A 174 -37.09 -8.10 49.66
#